data_AF-A0A0L6WI46-F1
#
_entry.id   AF-A0A0L6WI46-F1
#
_cell.length_a   1.000
_cell.length_b   1.000
_cell.length_c   1.000
_cell.angle_alpha   90.00
_cell.angle_beta   90.00
_cell.angle_gamma   90.00
#
_symmetry.space_group_name_H-M   'P 1'
#
loop_
_entity.id
_entity.type
_entity.pdbx_description
1 polymer ?
#
loop_
_entity_poly.entity_id
_entity_poly.type
_entity_poly.pdbx_seq_one_letter_code
_entity_poly.pdbx_strand_id
1 'polypeptide(L)'
;FGRLMQCRTKHALIGEYYTRFVPNKSIGCICREWYQTRKHIIQRCPRYKDQEILRGANEQLEMGVLLGTKKGIKAMTRFLEKSSALTKTGKP
;
A
#
# COMPACT_ATOMS: atom_id res chain seq x y z
N PHE A 1 -0.67 4.46 -12.78
CA PHE A 1 0.57 5.04 -12.18
C PHE A 1 0.37 6.02 -11.02
N GLY A 2 -0.68 6.85 -10.97
CA GLY A 2 -0.86 7.83 -9.87
C GLY A 2 -0.75 7.26 -8.45
N ARG A 3 -1.41 6.12 -8.18
CA ARG A 3 -1.33 5.42 -6.88
C ARG A 3 0.07 4.91 -6.53
N LEU A 4 0.86 4.51 -7.53
CA LEU A 4 2.26 4.12 -7.33
C LEU A 4 3.10 5.32 -6.90
N MET A 5 2.91 6.47 -7.56
CA MET A 5 3.63 7.70 -7.20
C MET A 5 3.24 8.20 -5.81
N GLN A 6 1.95 8.17 -5.48
CA GLN A 6 1.46 8.45 -4.13
C GLN A 6 2.08 7.49 -3.10
N CYS A 7 2.18 6.20 -3.42
CA CYS A 7 2.87 5.24 -2.57
C CYS A 7 4.34 5.65 -2.37
N ARG A 8 5.10 5.94 -3.43
CA ARG A 8 6.52 6.34 -3.32
C ARG A 8 6.72 7.59 -2.47
N THR A 9 5.86 8.59 -2.67
CA THR A 9 5.96 9.91 -2.03
C THR A 9 5.29 9.99 -0.66
N LYS A 10 4.75 8.89 -0.11
CA LYS A 10 3.98 8.88 1.16
C LYS A 10 2.68 9.71 1.11
N HIS A 11 2.12 9.91 -0.09
CA HIS A 11 0.85 10.62 -0.32
C HIS A 11 -0.32 9.67 -0.66
N ALA A 12 -0.19 8.38 -0.33
CA ALA A 12 -1.29 7.43 -0.46
C ALA A 12 -2.41 7.78 0.52
N LEU A 13 -3.68 7.58 0.12
CA LEU A 13 -4.87 7.95 0.91
C LEU A 13 -5.14 6.99 2.08
N ILE A 14 -4.17 6.89 2.98
CA ILE A 14 -4.10 5.96 4.11
C ILE A 14 -3.84 6.73 5.41
N GLY A 15 -3.76 6.04 6.54
CA GLY A 15 -3.53 6.63 7.87
C GLY A 15 -2.33 7.58 7.92
N GLU A 16 -1.19 7.22 7.32
CA GLU A 16 0.00 8.09 7.21
C GLU A 16 -0.28 9.46 6.56
N TYR A 17 -1.20 9.51 5.60
CA TYR A 17 -1.62 10.76 4.95
C TYR A 17 -2.65 11.49 5.81
N TYR A 18 -3.69 10.79 6.27
CA TYR A 18 -4.77 11.43 7.03
C TYR A 18 -4.28 12.04 8.34
N THR A 19 -3.36 11.41 9.06
CA THR A 19 -2.80 11.99 10.29
C THR A 19 -2.08 13.32 10.06
N ARG A 20 -1.62 13.61 8.84
CA ARG A 20 -0.88 14.83 8.49
C ARG A 20 -1.77 15.90 7.86
N PHE A 21 -2.68 15.47 6.99
CA PHE A 21 -3.41 16.39 6.10
C PHE A 21 -4.92 16.42 6.36
N VAL A 22 -5.48 15.45 7.10
CA VAL A 22 -6.93 15.35 7.38
C VAL A 22 -7.15 14.79 8.79
N PRO A 23 -6.87 15.55 9.87
CA PRO A 23 -6.83 15.02 11.25
C PRO A 23 -8.14 14.42 11.77
N ASN A 24 -9.28 14.75 11.16
CA ASN A 24 -10.60 14.21 11.55
C ASN A 24 -10.96 12.88 10.84
N LYS A 25 -10.07 12.32 10.01
CA LYS A 25 -10.26 11.03 9.35
C LYS A 25 -9.71 9.90 10.21
N SER A 26 -10.40 8.75 10.20
CA SER A 26 -9.86 7.52 10.78
C SER A 26 -8.53 7.12 10.13
N ILE A 27 -7.54 6.86 10.97
CA ILE A 27 -6.19 6.44 10.57
C ILE A 27 -5.98 4.92 10.68
N GLY A 28 -6.91 4.21 11.34
CA GLY A 28 -6.85 2.78 11.59
C GLY A 28 -7.37 1.95 10.41
N CYS A 29 -6.87 0.72 10.29
CA CYS A 29 -7.28 -0.24 9.27
C CYS A 29 -8.49 -1.05 9.73
N ILE A 30 -9.31 -1.51 8.79
CA ILE A 30 -10.41 -2.43 9.05
C ILE A 30 -9.91 -3.77 9.62
N CYS A 31 -8.65 -4.14 9.34
CA CYS A 31 -8.02 -5.32 9.95
C CYS A 31 -7.61 -5.11 11.43
N ARG A 32 -8.10 -4.05 12.09
CA ARG A 32 -7.83 -3.67 13.50
C ARG A 32 -6.43 -3.14 13.78
N GLU A 33 -5.60 -2.95 12.76
CA GLU A 33 -4.37 -2.18 12.92
C GLU A 33 -4.72 -0.72 13.25
N TRP A 34 -4.15 -0.19 14.33
CA TRP A 34 -4.47 1.15 14.80
C TRP A 34 -3.97 2.25 13.86
N TYR A 35 -2.92 1.96 13.08
CA TYR A 35 -2.30 2.94 12.19
C TYR A 35 -1.95 2.33 10.83
N GLN A 36 -2.62 2.80 9.78
CA GLN A 36 -2.37 2.38 8.40
C GLN A 36 -1.11 3.04 7.85
N THR A 37 -0.06 2.23 7.71
CA THR A 37 1.16 2.59 6.97
C THR A 37 1.26 1.86 5.64
N ARG A 38 2.07 2.39 4.71
CA ARG A 38 2.42 1.68 3.47
C ARG A 38 3.01 0.32 3.76
N LYS A 39 3.89 0.22 4.77
CA LYS A 39 4.48 -1.06 5.20
C LYS A 39 3.41 -2.04 5.67
N HIS A 40 2.48 -1.59 6.51
CA HIS A 40 1.36 -2.42 6.94
C HIS A 40 0.57 -2.95 5.74
N ILE A 41 0.10 -2.08 4.84
CA ILE A 41 -0.72 -2.46 3.68
C ILE A 41 0.02 -3.43 2.75
N ILE A 42 1.30 -3.18 2.50
CA ILE A 42 2.11 -3.93 1.53
C ILE A 42 2.64 -5.25 2.10
N GLN A 43 2.96 -5.31 3.41
CA GLN A 43 3.69 -6.45 3.98
C GLN A 43 2.87 -7.32 4.94
N ARG A 44 1.86 -6.75 5.62
CA ARG A 44 1.25 -7.40 6.81
C ARG A 44 -0.27 -7.43 6.80
N CYS A 45 -0.91 -6.53 6.06
CA CYS A 45 -2.34 -6.34 6.15
C CYS A 45 -3.07 -7.58 5.62
N PRO A 46 -3.80 -8.33 6.47
CA PRO A 46 -4.45 -9.59 6.07
C PRO A 46 -5.59 -9.37 5.07
N ARG A 47 -6.03 -8.12 4.90
CA ARG A 47 -7.07 -7.74 3.93
C ARG A 47 -6.62 -7.96 2.48
N TYR A 48 -5.32 -7.83 2.20
CA TYR A 48 -4.80 -7.84 0.84
C TYR A 48 -4.12 -9.18 0.52
N LYS A 49 -4.91 -10.13 0.01
CA LYS A 49 -4.41 -11.45 -0.39
C LYS A 49 -3.52 -11.40 -1.64
N ASP A 50 -3.61 -10.34 -2.42
CA ASP A 50 -2.79 -10.11 -3.62
C ASP A 50 -1.30 -9.81 -3.34
N GLN A 51 -0.87 -9.80 -2.07
CA GLN A 51 0.53 -9.61 -1.69
C GLN A 51 1.47 -10.68 -2.29
N GLU A 52 0.96 -11.85 -2.67
CA GLU A 52 1.71 -12.88 -3.40
C GLU A 52 2.32 -12.34 -4.71
N ILE A 53 1.65 -11.40 -5.37
CA ILE A 53 2.16 -10.72 -6.58
C ILE A 53 3.45 -9.96 -6.26
N LEU A 54 3.51 -9.35 -5.07
CA LEU A 54 4.68 -8.62 -4.60
C LEU A 54 5.78 -9.59 -4.16
N ARG A 55 5.44 -10.72 -3.52
CA ARG A 55 6.40 -11.76 -3.15
C ARG A 55 7.11 -12.36 -4.35
N GLY A 56 6.39 -12.55 -5.47
CA GLY A 56 7.00 -12.97 -6.73
C GLY A 56 8.05 -11.97 -7.28
N ALA A 57 7.95 -10.69 -6.91
CA ALA A 57 8.97 -9.69 -7.25
C ALA A 57 10.14 -9.69 -6.25
N ASN A 58 9.82 -9.64 -4.95
CA ASN A 58 10.76 -9.76 -3.84
C ASN A 58 10.07 -10.47 -2.67
N GLU A 59 10.55 -11.65 -2.28
CA GLU A 59 9.97 -12.46 -1.20
C GLU A 59 9.95 -11.73 0.14
N GLN A 60 11.00 -10.94 0.41
CA GLN A 60 11.14 -10.14 1.64
C GLN A 60 10.26 -8.89 1.65
N LEU A 61 9.58 -8.59 0.53
CA LEU A 61 8.72 -7.42 0.35
C LEU A 61 9.42 -6.09 0.70
N GLU A 62 10.72 -5.99 0.45
CA GLU A 62 11.48 -4.79 0.77
C GLU A 62 11.01 -3.61 -0.07
N MET A 63 10.68 -2.51 0.61
CA MET A 63 10.10 -1.34 -0.05
C MET A 63 11.03 -0.73 -1.09
N GLY A 64 12.35 -0.75 -0.84
CA GLY A 64 13.36 -0.26 -1.78
C GLY A 64 13.36 -1.05 -3.09
N VAL A 65 13.26 -2.38 -3.02
CA VAL A 65 13.20 -3.24 -4.21
C VAL A 65 11.86 -3.09 -4.93
N LEU A 66 10.75 -3.13 -4.19
CA LEU A 66 9.40 -3.04 -4.75
C LEU A 66 9.11 -1.70 -5.42
N LEU A 67 9.68 -0.60 -4.93
CA LEU A 67 9.47 0.75 -5.46
C LEU A 67 10.63 1.29 -6.28
N GLY A 68 11.78 0.61 -6.31
CA GLY A 68 13.00 1.06 -6.97
C GLY A 68 13.38 0.27 -8.22
N THR A 69 12.94 -0.98 -8.36
CA THR A 69 13.30 -1.83 -9.51
C THR A 69 12.18 -1.90 -10.54
N LYS A 70 12.52 -2.14 -11.82
CA LYS A 70 11.53 -2.35 -12.89
C LYS A 70 10.58 -3.52 -12.57
N LYS A 71 11.12 -4.63 -12.06
CA LYS A 71 10.35 -5.82 -11.64
C LYS A 71 9.38 -5.46 -10.49
N GLY A 72 9.88 -4.80 -9.45
CA GLY A 72 9.09 -4.33 -8.31
C GLY A 72 7.97 -3.37 -8.72
N ILE A 73 8.29 -2.37 -9.55
CA ILE A 73 7.31 -1.38 -10.05
C ILE A 73 6.18 -2.05 -10.83
N LYS A 74 6.51 -3.03 -11.67
CA LYS A 74 5.51 -3.80 -12.44
C LYS A 74 4.62 -4.61 -11.51
N ALA A 75 5.19 -5.27 -10.50
CA ALA A 75 4.43 -6.03 -9.51
C ALA A 75 3.55 -5.12 -8.64
N MET A 76 4.07 -3.98 -8.18
CA MET A 76 3.32 -3.00 -7.39
C MET A 76 2.15 -2.42 -8.19
N THR A 77 2.34 -2.16 -9.48
CA THR A 77 1.25 -1.71 -10.36
C THR A 77 0.13 -2.75 -10.41
N ARG A 78 0.46 -4.01 -10.67
CA ARG A 78 -0.51 -5.13 -10.71
C ARG A 78 -1.22 -5.33 -9.37
N PHE A 79 -0.47 -5.26 -8.27
CA PHE A 79 -1.03 -5.34 -6.92
C PHE A 79 -2.06 -4.25 -6.68
N LEU A 80 -1.73 -2.98 -7.01
CA LEU A 80 -2.64 -1.86 -6.81
C LEU A 80 -3.89 -1.98 -7.70
N GLU A 81 -3.75 -2.47 -8.93
CA GLU A 81 -4.86 -2.72 -9.85
C GLU A 81 -5.82 -3.77 -9.31
N LYS A 82 -5.32 -4.90 -8.79
CA LYS A 82 -6.17 -5.99 -8.28
C LYS A 82 -6.77 -5.73 -6.89
N SER A 83 -5.99 -5.18 -5.98
CA SER A 83 -6.38 -5.09 -4.57
C SER A 83 -7.17 -3.82 -4.23
N SER A 84 -7.20 -2.84 -5.14
CA SER A 84 -7.63 -1.46 -4.87
C SER A 84 -7.00 -0.84 -3.61
N ALA A 85 -5.83 -1.34 -3.20
CA ALA A 85 -5.07 -0.76 -2.11
C ALA A 85 -4.71 0.70 -2.42
N LEU A 86 -4.52 1.48 -1.35
CA LEU A 86 -4.16 2.90 -1.38
C LEU A 86 -5.22 3.82 -2.01
N THR A 87 -6.44 3.34 -2.24
CA THR A 87 -7.61 4.17 -2.60
C THR A 87 -8.30 4.69 -1.33
N LYS A 88 -9.18 5.69 -1.48
CA LYS A 88 -9.94 6.29 -0.36
C LYS A 88 -10.75 5.26 0.44
N THR A 89 -11.29 4.24 -0.23
CA THR A 89 -12.14 3.20 0.36
C THR A 89 -11.39 1.88 0.61
N GLY A 90 -10.28 1.67 -0.10
CA GLY A 90 -9.50 0.43 -0.06
C GLY A 90 -10.30 -0.80 -0.49
N LYS A 91 -11.47 -0.63 -1.12
CA LYS A 91 -12.34 -1.69 -1.63
C LYS A 91 -12.12 -1.81 -3.15
N PRO A 92 -12.09 -3.04 -3.72
CA PRO A 92 -12.16 -3.23 -5.17
C PRO A 92 -13.36 -2.49 -5.76
#